data_AF-A0A517P8K5-F1
#
_entry.id   AF-A0A517P8K5-F1
#
_cell.length_a   1.000
_cell.length_b   1.000
_cell.length_c   1.000
_cell.angle_alpha   90.00
_cell.angle_beta   90.00
_cell.angle_gamma   90.00
#
_symmetry.space_group_name_H-M   'P 1'
#
loop_
_entity.id
_entity.type
_entity.pdbx_description
1 polymer ?
#
loop_
_entity_poly.entity_id
_entity_poly.type
_entity_poly.pdbx_seq_one_letter_code
_entity_poly.pdbx_strand_id
1 'polypeptide(L)'
;MTERPPDDTPFPEGGTPAGLAGRAPIAFTAFWTLVWAFGLGAFAVALLPDYWLAVRSLGFASSPGRVIACRVQTHPVVEGKPTYSLDLSYAYRAGGREYVGVRYDANSTRSDNLDWYRRTAATLRPGAAVTVRYDRADPEESLLVPGMTGGHLFKALFAVPFAAFLAGAGRFLGLQIKRRRAATADAGLPRAVADGRLLRMPLVPYSPFVAGAIGAGGVAFIGVVAISLGFGSRPPLWAPAAALLIAAVAAVEASARVARRRAAGAYDLVVDPDRELIALPLSLGRRKRLAIPFAGVQRVGIDEKEDSEGSTYAAAVFLTEQAAADLGVKPTQALTVHFGPSPRCPTRDGLVRWLREQLGQAEGDAAE
;
A
#
# COMPACT_ATOMS: atom_id res chain seq x y z
N MET A 1 -26.68 -2.64 -67.82
CA MET A 1 -26.14 -3.30 -66.61
C MET A 1 -24.67 -2.96 -66.57
N THR A 2 -24.31 -1.99 -65.75
CA THR A 2 -22.94 -1.48 -65.61
C THR A 2 -22.63 -1.58 -64.13
N GLU A 3 -21.81 -2.56 -63.76
CA GLU A 3 -21.35 -2.76 -62.39
C GLU A 3 -20.45 -1.59 -61.97
N ARG A 4 -20.83 -0.95 -60.87
CA ARG A 4 -20.07 0.13 -60.24
C ARG A 4 -19.02 -0.54 -59.32
N PRO A 5 -17.72 -0.22 -59.44
CA PRO A 5 -16.71 -0.80 -58.56
C PRO A 5 -16.92 -0.35 -57.11
N PRO A 6 -16.50 -1.16 -56.12
CA PRO A 6 -16.61 -0.83 -54.70
C PRO A 6 -15.82 0.44 -54.40
N ASP A 7 -16.49 1.36 -53.70
CA ASP A 7 -15.97 2.67 -53.31
C ASP A 7 -15.03 2.47 -52.11
N ASP A 8 -13.73 2.34 -52.40
CA ASP A 8 -12.64 2.32 -51.41
C ASP A 8 -12.45 3.71 -50.78
N THR A 9 -13.49 4.20 -50.10
CA THR A 9 -13.35 5.38 -49.25
C THR A 9 -12.52 4.99 -48.03
N PRO A 10 -11.33 5.58 -47.82
CA PRO A 10 -10.55 5.31 -46.62
C PRO A 10 -11.40 5.72 -45.41
N PHE A 11 -11.62 4.77 -44.51
CA PHE A 11 -12.25 5.05 -43.22
C PHE A 11 -11.57 6.28 -42.60
N PRO A 12 -12.32 7.32 -42.22
CA PRO A 12 -11.71 8.46 -41.56
C PRO A 12 -11.02 7.93 -40.31
N GLU A 13 -9.69 8.06 -40.26
CA GLU A 13 -8.90 7.79 -39.07
C GLU A 13 -9.53 8.60 -37.93
N GLY A 14 -10.31 7.91 -37.10
CA GLY A 14 -10.98 8.46 -35.95
C GLY A 14 -9.93 8.78 -34.90
N GLY A 15 -9.19 9.88 -35.12
CA GLY A 15 -8.22 10.41 -34.19
C GLY A 15 -8.92 10.70 -32.87
N THR A 16 -8.84 9.75 -31.94
CA THR A 16 -9.37 9.94 -30.60
C THR A 16 -8.63 11.15 -30.03
N PRO A 17 -9.33 12.23 -29.63
CA PRO A 17 -8.66 13.47 -29.24
C PRO A 17 -7.65 13.17 -28.12
N ALA A 18 -6.37 13.31 -28.47
CA ALA A 18 -5.21 12.82 -27.71
C ALA A 18 -5.07 13.40 -26.28
N GLY A 19 -5.95 14.35 -25.90
CA GLY A 19 -5.97 14.97 -24.57
C GLY A 19 -6.72 14.19 -23.49
N LEU A 20 -7.59 13.21 -23.82
CA LEU A 20 -8.43 12.53 -22.81
C LEU A 20 -7.77 11.29 -22.19
N ALA A 21 -6.98 10.53 -22.96
CA ALA A 21 -6.38 9.27 -22.50
C ALA A 21 -5.41 9.45 -21.31
N GLY A 22 -4.69 10.58 -21.23
CA GLY A 22 -3.75 10.85 -20.13
C GLY A 22 -4.39 11.35 -18.82
N ARG A 23 -5.68 11.69 -18.82
CA ARG A 23 -6.40 12.21 -17.63
C ARG A 23 -7.17 11.12 -16.88
N ALA A 24 -7.61 10.09 -17.59
CA ALA A 24 -8.36 8.96 -17.03
C ALA A 24 -7.67 8.30 -15.81
N PRO A 25 -6.38 7.92 -15.84
CA PRO A 25 -5.79 7.18 -14.72
C PRO A 25 -5.60 8.03 -13.45
N ILE A 26 -5.34 9.34 -13.60
CA ILE A 26 -5.16 10.24 -12.45
C ILE A 26 -6.50 10.55 -11.79
N ALA A 27 -7.54 10.85 -12.58
CA ALA A 27 -8.88 11.09 -12.05
C ALA A 27 -9.41 9.82 -11.35
N PHE A 28 -9.22 8.66 -11.96
CA PHE A 28 -9.58 7.37 -11.38
C PHE A 28 -8.84 7.10 -10.06
N THR A 29 -7.51 7.26 -10.04
CA THR A 29 -6.71 7.06 -8.82
C THR A 29 -7.11 8.05 -7.73
N ALA A 30 -7.34 9.31 -8.07
CA ALA A 30 -7.77 10.35 -7.12
C ALA A 30 -9.13 10.03 -6.52
N PHE A 31 -10.11 9.66 -7.36
CA PHE A 31 -11.43 9.26 -6.93
C PHE A 31 -11.37 8.08 -5.95
N TRP A 32 -10.69 7.00 -6.31
CA TRP A 32 -10.56 5.83 -5.42
C TRP A 32 -9.80 6.15 -4.14
N THR A 33 -8.76 6.98 -4.21
CA THR A 33 -8.04 7.43 -3.01
C THR A 33 -8.98 8.18 -2.06
N LEU A 34 -9.85 9.05 -2.57
CA LEU A 34 -10.84 9.77 -1.76
C LEU A 34 -11.88 8.82 -1.14
N VAL A 35 -12.40 7.86 -1.92
CA VAL A 35 -13.35 6.85 -1.42
C VAL A 35 -12.74 6.04 -0.28
N TRP A 36 -11.52 5.55 -0.46
CA TRP A 36 -10.81 4.78 0.57
C TRP A 36 -10.45 5.64 1.78
N ALA A 37 -10.09 6.92 1.57
CA ALA A 37 -9.79 7.85 2.66
C ALA A 37 -11.04 8.13 3.50
N PHE A 38 -12.18 8.33 2.84
CA PHE A 38 -13.47 8.47 3.51
C PHE A 38 -13.83 7.22 4.30
N GLY A 39 -13.74 6.03 3.69
CA GLY A 39 -14.03 4.77 4.35
C GLY A 39 -13.15 4.52 5.58
N LEU A 40 -11.85 4.74 5.47
CA LEU A 40 -10.93 4.62 6.60
C LEU A 40 -11.21 5.67 7.68
N GLY A 41 -11.53 6.91 7.29
CA GLY A 41 -11.90 7.98 8.21
C GLY A 41 -13.18 7.67 8.98
N ALA A 42 -14.24 7.24 8.30
CA ALA A 42 -15.49 6.81 8.91
C ALA A 42 -15.28 5.63 9.86
N PHE A 43 -14.47 4.64 9.46
CA PHE A 43 -14.07 3.53 10.31
C PHE A 43 -13.36 4.02 11.58
N ALA A 44 -12.36 4.90 11.46
CA ALA A 44 -11.65 5.45 12.60
C ALA A 44 -12.57 6.23 13.56
N VAL A 45 -13.47 7.06 13.03
CA VAL A 45 -14.46 7.80 13.82
C VAL A 45 -15.41 6.85 14.56
N ALA A 46 -15.88 5.78 13.91
CA ALA A 46 -16.75 4.78 14.53
C ALA A 46 -16.06 4.02 15.68
N LEU A 47 -14.74 3.87 15.64
CA LEU A 47 -13.96 3.22 16.71
C LEU A 47 -13.58 4.15 17.86
N LEU A 48 -13.59 5.46 17.64
CA LEU A 48 -13.08 6.43 18.61
C LEU A 48 -13.75 6.34 19.99
N PRO A 49 -15.09 6.16 20.13
CA PRO A 49 -15.73 6.04 21.43
C PRO A 49 -15.25 4.82 22.23
N ASP A 50 -15.17 3.65 21.59
CA ASP A 50 -14.70 2.41 22.22
C ASP A 50 -13.25 2.57 22.69
N TYR A 51 -12.38 3.13 21.84
CA TYR A 51 -10.97 3.37 22.19
C TYR A 51 -10.81 4.39 23.31
N TRP A 52 -11.58 5.48 23.27
CA TRP A 52 -11.58 6.50 24.31
C TRP A 52 -12.01 5.92 25.65
N LEU A 53 -13.09 5.14 25.67
CA LEU A 53 -13.55 4.45 26.86
C LEU A 53 -12.52 3.44 27.36
N ALA A 54 -11.92 2.64 26.46
CA ALA A 54 -10.88 1.69 26.81
C ALA A 54 -9.71 2.37 27.54
N VAL A 55 -9.20 3.49 27.02
CA VAL A 55 -8.09 4.24 27.63
C VAL A 55 -8.52 4.87 28.96
N ARG A 56 -9.66 5.57 28.98
CA ARG A 56 -10.15 6.24 30.20
C ARG A 56 -10.45 5.25 31.33
N SER A 57 -10.93 4.05 30.98
CA SER A 57 -11.25 3.00 31.95
C SER A 57 -10.05 2.48 32.75
N LEU A 58 -8.82 2.75 32.32
CA LEU A 58 -7.62 2.46 33.11
C LEU A 58 -7.58 3.27 34.42
N GLY A 59 -8.19 4.45 34.44
CA GLY A 59 -8.29 5.32 35.62
C GLY A 59 -9.55 5.09 36.47
N PHE A 60 -10.43 4.17 36.07
CA PHE A 60 -11.68 3.93 36.78
C PHE A 60 -11.45 3.35 38.19
N ALA A 61 -12.29 3.79 39.12
CA ALA A 61 -12.31 3.27 40.47
C ALA A 61 -12.84 1.83 40.49
N SER A 62 -12.50 1.08 41.54
CA SER A 62 -12.97 -0.30 41.73
C SER A 62 -14.03 -0.38 42.81
N SER A 63 -15.04 -1.22 42.58
CA SER A 63 -16.02 -1.59 43.60
C SER A 63 -16.36 -3.07 43.48
N PRO A 64 -16.57 -3.79 44.60
CA PRO A 64 -17.12 -5.14 44.54
C PRO A 64 -18.54 -5.10 43.97
N GLY A 65 -18.83 -6.03 43.08
CA GLY A 65 -20.14 -6.21 42.48
C GLY A 65 -20.55 -7.68 42.41
N ARG A 66 -21.79 -7.90 41.98
CA ARG A 66 -22.36 -9.23 41.74
C ARG A 66 -23.04 -9.27 40.39
N VAL A 67 -22.82 -10.34 39.63
CA VAL A 67 -23.55 -10.55 38.38
C VAL A 67 -25.02 -10.81 38.67
N ILE A 68 -25.92 -10.08 38.01
CA ILE A 68 -27.38 -10.25 38.13
C ILE A 68 -27.83 -11.26 37.07
N ALA A 69 -27.51 -11.00 35.81
CA ALA A 69 -27.81 -11.87 34.69
C ALA A 69 -26.63 -11.90 33.71
N CYS A 70 -26.39 -13.06 33.12
CA CYS A 70 -25.41 -13.25 32.08
C CYS A 70 -25.87 -14.36 31.15
N ARG A 71 -26.24 -14.02 29.93
CA ARG A 71 -26.74 -14.98 28.93
C ARG A 71 -26.10 -14.70 27.57
N VAL A 72 -25.89 -15.75 26.79
CA VAL A 72 -25.48 -15.59 25.40
C VAL A 72 -26.72 -15.33 24.57
N GLN A 73 -26.79 -14.16 23.93
CA GLN A 73 -27.81 -13.86 22.94
C GLN A 73 -27.30 -14.22 21.55
N THR A 74 -28.14 -14.93 20.80
CA THR A 74 -27.89 -15.24 19.39
C THR A 74 -28.69 -14.27 18.55
N HIS A 75 -28.02 -13.54 17.67
CA HIS A 75 -28.64 -12.62 16.73
C HIS A 75 -28.89 -13.32 15.39
N PRO A 76 -29.90 -12.88 14.61
CA PRO A 76 -30.18 -13.43 13.30
C PRO A 76 -28.95 -13.46 12.40
N VAL A 77 -28.94 -14.42 11.50
CA VAL A 77 -27.86 -14.64 10.54
C VAL A 77 -27.73 -13.42 9.62
N VAL A 78 -26.55 -12.80 9.63
CA VAL A 78 -26.14 -11.83 8.61
C VAL A 78 -25.09 -12.54 7.77
N GLU A 79 -25.31 -12.65 6.46
CA GLU A 79 -24.35 -13.27 5.52
C GLU A 79 -23.98 -14.73 5.85
N GLY A 80 -24.95 -15.53 6.29
CA GLY A 80 -24.79 -16.99 6.43
C GLY A 80 -24.15 -17.47 7.73
N LYS A 81 -23.72 -16.58 8.65
CA LYS A 81 -23.28 -16.95 9.99
C LYS A 81 -24.06 -16.21 11.10
N PRO A 82 -24.49 -16.90 12.18
CA PRO A 82 -25.06 -16.23 13.35
C PRO A 82 -24.00 -15.40 14.06
N THR A 83 -24.41 -14.28 14.66
CA THR A 83 -23.55 -13.49 15.53
C THR A 83 -24.05 -13.56 16.97
N TYR A 84 -23.13 -13.43 17.92
CA TYR A 84 -23.42 -13.60 19.34
C TYR A 84 -23.07 -12.33 20.11
N SER A 85 -23.82 -12.09 21.20
CA SER A 85 -23.52 -11.06 22.19
C SER A 85 -23.74 -11.60 23.60
N LEU A 86 -23.23 -10.86 24.59
CA LEU A 86 -23.46 -11.15 25.99
C LEU A 86 -24.56 -10.20 26.51
N ASP A 87 -25.64 -10.78 27.00
CA ASP A 87 -26.65 -10.09 27.80
C ASP A 87 -26.22 -10.13 29.26
N LEU A 88 -25.47 -9.11 29.64
CA LEU A 88 -24.81 -8.99 30.93
C LEU A 88 -25.45 -7.85 31.73
N SER A 89 -25.74 -8.11 32.99
CA SER A 89 -26.00 -7.08 33.99
C SER A 89 -25.36 -7.45 35.32
N TYR A 90 -24.82 -6.46 36.03
CA TYR A 90 -24.22 -6.62 37.35
C TYR A 90 -24.55 -5.45 38.26
N ALA A 91 -24.75 -5.72 39.55
CA ALA A 91 -24.98 -4.72 40.58
C ALA A 91 -23.67 -4.39 41.30
N TYR A 92 -23.47 -3.13 41.65
CA TYR A 92 -22.33 -2.65 42.45
C TYR A 92 -22.71 -1.37 43.19
N ARG A 93 -21.86 -0.92 44.10
CA ARG A 93 -22.09 0.32 44.85
C ARG A 93 -21.00 1.35 44.59
N ALA A 94 -21.40 2.60 44.40
CA ALA A 94 -20.50 3.74 44.27
C ALA A 94 -21.08 4.91 45.08
N GLY A 95 -20.28 5.50 45.98
CA GLY A 95 -20.74 6.61 46.82
C GLY A 95 -21.98 6.28 47.68
N GLY A 96 -22.12 5.03 48.14
CA GLY A 96 -23.26 4.58 48.95
C GLY A 96 -24.54 4.27 48.16
N ARG A 97 -24.59 4.55 46.85
CA ARG A 97 -25.72 4.23 45.97
C ARG A 97 -25.46 2.95 45.17
N GLU A 98 -26.49 2.15 44.95
CA GLU A 98 -26.43 0.94 44.10
C GLU A 98 -26.65 1.32 42.63
N TYR A 99 -25.82 0.76 41.76
CA TYR A 99 -25.83 0.96 40.31
C TYR A 99 -25.88 -0.39 39.60
N VAL A 100 -26.41 -0.40 38.38
CA VAL A 100 -26.43 -1.57 37.51
C VAL A 100 -25.64 -1.25 36.24
N GLY A 101 -24.60 -2.04 35.98
CA GLY A 101 -23.81 -1.94 34.76
C GLY A 101 -24.09 -3.10 33.81
N VAL A 102 -23.84 -2.90 32.52
CA VAL A 102 -24.15 -3.88 31.46
C VAL A 102 -22.98 -4.19 30.52
N ARG A 103 -21.82 -3.53 30.69
CA ARG A 103 -20.68 -3.67 29.77
C ARG A 103 -19.66 -4.66 30.32
N TYR A 104 -19.23 -5.59 29.46
CA TYR A 104 -18.13 -6.48 29.79
C TYR A 104 -16.78 -5.76 29.65
N ASP A 105 -16.53 -5.16 28.49
CA ASP A 105 -15.36 -4.35 28.16
C ASP A 105 -15.83 -3.12 27.35
N ALA A 106 -14.90 -2.28 26.90
CA ALA A 106 -15.21 -1.16 26.00
C ALA A 106 -15.59 -1.60 24.58
N ASN A 107 -15.35 -2.86 24.21
CA ASN A 107 -15.59 -3.40 22.87
C ASN A 107 -16.97 -4.08 22.79
N SER A 108 -18.00 -3.27 22.53
CA SER A 108 -19.40 -3.72 22.45
C SER A 108 -19.74 -4.57 21.20
N THR A 109 -18.75 -4.89 20.35
CA THR A 109 -19.00 -5.54 19.06
C THR A 109 -19.45 -7.01 19.22
N ARG A 110 -20.46 -7.38 18.44
CA ARG A 110 -20.93 -8.75 18.24
C ARG A 110 -19.85 -9.58 17.57
N SER A 111 -19.76 -10.85 17.90
CA SER A 111 -18.72 -11.74 17.37
C SER A 111 -19.33 -13.09 16.99
N ASP A 112 -18.72 -13.76 16.02
CA ASP A 112 -19.01 -15.13 15.59
C ASP A 112 -18.41 -16.20 16.51
N ASN A 113 -17.66 -15.81 17.55
CA ASN A 113 -16.99 -16.73 18.48
C ASN A 113 -17.91 -17.20 19.63
N LEU A 114 -18.81 -18.13 19.33
CA LEU A 114 -19.75 -18.72 20.31
C LEU A 114 -19.05 -19.30 21.54
N ASP A 115 -17.92 -19.97 21.35
CA ASP A 115 -17.21 -20.64 22.44
C ASP A 115 -16.68 -19.65 23.47
N TRP A 116 -16.19 -18.49 23.02
CA TRP A 116 -15.81 -17.41 23.93
C TRP A 116 -17.01 -16.94 24.76
N TYR A 117 -18.15 -16.67 24.14
CA TYR A 117 -19.36 -16.22 24.87
C TYR A 117 -19.86 -17.26 25.86
N ARG A 118 -19.88 -18.54 25.47
CA ARG A 118 -20.28 -19.65 26.36
C ARG A 118 -19.37 -19.77 27.56
N ARG A 119 -18.05 -19.73 27.36
CA ARG A 119 -17.07 -19.76 28.47
C ARG A 119 -17.22 -18.55 29.39
N THR A 120 -17.30 -17.35 28.82
CA THR A 120 -17.47 -16.12 29.59
C THR A 120 -18.78 -16.12 30.39
N ALA A 121 -19.90 -16.56 29.80
CA ALA A 121 -21.17 -16.71 30.52
C ALA A 121 -21.12 -17.78 31.61
N ALA A 122 -20.41 -18.88 31.37
CA ALA A 122 -20.20 -19.93 32.36
C ALA A 122 -19.32 -19.48 33.54
N THR A 123 -18.39 -18.55 33.33
CA THR A 123 -17.60 -17.90 34.39
C THR A 123 -18.41 -16.85 35.14
N LEU A 124 -19.14 -16.00 34.41
CA LEU A 124 -19.96 -14.91 34.94
C LEU A 124 -21.40 -15.39 35.24
N ARG A 125 -21.57 -16.44 36.04
CA ARG A 125 -22.92 -16.92 36.40
C ARG A 125 -23.65 -15.89 37.27
N PRO A 126 -25.00 -15.83 37.24
CA PRO A 126 -25.76 -15.05 38.21
C PRO A 126 -25.31 -15.32 39.65
N GLY A 127 -25.08 -14.26 40.43
CA GLY A 127 -24.53 -14.31 41.78
C GLY A 127 -23.00 -14.31 41.87
N ALA A 128 -22.26 -14.47 40.77
CA ALA A 128 -20.81 -14.44 40.79
C ALA A 128 -20.29 -13.08 41.27
N ALA A 129 -19.33 -13.11 42.20
CA ALA A 129 -18.63 -11.93 42.66
C ALA A 129 -17.68 -11.43 41.56
N VAL A 130 -17.72 -10.13 41.28
CA VAL A 130 -16.89 -9.48 40.26
C VAL A 130 -16.31 -8.17 40.78
N THR A 131 -15.19 -7.75 40.20
CA THR A 131 -14.67 -6.40 40.42
C THR A 131 -15.20 -5.50 39.31
N VAL A 132 -16.01 -4.50 39.67
CA VAL A 132 -16.54 -3.52 38.72
C VAL A 132 -15.61 -2.32 38.68
N ARG A 133 -15.30 -1.86 37.46
CA ARG A 133 -14.61 -0.60 37.22
C ARG A 133 -15.63 0.44 36.80
N TYR A 134 -15.64 1.61 37.44
CA TYR A 134 -16.58 2.69 37.15
C TYR A 134 -15.90 4.07 37.17
N ASP A 135 -16.44 5.01 36.38
CA ASP A 135 -16.02 6.41 36.41
C ASP A 135 -16.54 7.08 37.70
N ARG A 136 -15.68 7.78 38.45
CA ARG A 136 -16.12 8.48 39.67
C ARG A 136 -16.99 9.70 39.34
N ALA A 137 -16.75 10.33 38.21
CA ALA A 137 -17.50 11.51 37.77
C ALA A 137 -18.86 11.10 37.19
N ASP A 138 -18.93 9.92 36.58
CA ASP A 138 -20.16 9.34 36.05
C ASP A 138 -20.26 7.85 36.44
N PRO A 139 -20.77 7.55 37.66
CA PRO A 139 -20.86 6.18 38.11
C PRO A 139 -21.79 5.30 37.28
N GLU A 140 -22.59 5.78 36.33
CA GLU A 140 -23.35 4.89 35.46
C GLU A 140 -22.44 4.20 34.42
N GLU A 141 -21.34 4.85 34.08
CA GLU A 141 -20.35 4.30 33.17
C GLU A 141 -19.43 3.32 33.88
N SER A 142 -19.70 2.04 33.66
CA SER A 142 -18.94 0.94 34.26
C SER A 142 -18.68 -0.19 33.28
N LEU A 143 -17.68 -1.00 33.60
CA LEU A 143 -17.30 -2.21 32.87
C LEU A 143 -16.56 -3.20 33.78
N LEU A 144 -16.46 -4.46 33.36
CA LEU A 144 -15.75 -5.50 34.10
C LEU A 144 -14.25 -5.59 33.75
N VAL A 145 -13.91 -5.38 32.47
CA VAL A 145 -12.54 -5.52 31.95
C VAL A 145 -12.04 -4.18 31.41
N PRO A 146 -11.25 -3.43 32.20
CA PRO A 146 -10.72 -2.14 31.77
C PRO A 146 -9.60 -2.29 30.74
N GLY A 147 -9.34 -1.21 30.01
CA GLY A 147 -8.23 -1.11 29.06
C GLY A 147 -8.55 -1.63 27.67
N MET A 148 -7.50 -1.68 26.84
CA MET A 148 -7.59 -2.22 25.48
C MET A 148 -7.62 -3.75 25.51
N THR A 149 -8.54 -4.31 24.75
CA THR A 149 -8.64 -5.75 24.50
C THR A 149 -8.04 -6.11 23.14
N GLY A 150 -7.79 -7.40 22.88
CA GLY A 150 -7.28 -7.84 21.58
C GLY A 150 -8.21 -7.47 20.42
N GLY A 151 -9.52 -7.36 20.65
CA GLY A 151 -10.47 -6.86 19.65
C GLY A 151 -10.20 -5.42 19.20
N HIS A 152 -9.68 -4.55 20.08
CA HIS A 152 -9.27 -3.20 19.70
C HIS A 152 -8.06 -3.26 18.76
N LEU A 153 -6.97 -3.88 19.23
CA LEU A 153 -5.74 -3.99 18.43
C LEU A 153 -5.95 -4.73 17.11
N PHE A 154 -6.87 -5.69 17.06
CA PHE A 154 -7.25 -6.38 15.83
C PHE A 154 -7.90 -5.44 14.82
N LYS A 155 -8.83 -4.57 15.25
CA LYS A 155 -9.40 -3.52 14.39
C LYS A 155 -8.33 -2.52 13.93
N ALA A 156 -7.36 -2.17 14.78
CA ALA A 156 -6.22 -1.33 14.37
C ALA A 156 -5.35 -2.02 13.32
N LEU A 157 -5.02 -3.30 13.52
CA LEU A 157 -4.28 -4.11 12.55
C LEU A 157 -5.01 -4.19 11.21
N PHE A 158 -6.32 -4.37 11.23
CA PHE A 158 -7.17 -4.37 10.04
C PHE A 158 -7.12 -3.04 9.27
N ALA A 159 -6.93 -1.90 9.95
CA ALA A 159 -6.80 -0.61 9.31
C ALA A 159 -5.47 -0.39 8.57
N VAL A 160 -4.41 -1.12 8.94
CA VAL A 160 -3.03 -0.89 8.42
C VAL A 160 -2.91 -1.06 6.90
N PRO A 161 -3.46 -2.11 6.24
CA PRO A 161 -3.38 -2.25 4.79
C PRO A 161 -4.03 -1.07 4.04
N PHE A 162 -5.16 -0.57 4.54
CA PHE A 162 -5.86 0.57 3.94
C PHE A 162 -5.09 1.88 4.14
N ALA A 163 -4.54 2.09 5.35
CA ALA A 163 -3.67 3.23 5.61
C ALA A 163 -2.41 3.19 4.72
N ALA A 164 -1.80 2.03 4.52
CA ALA A 164 -0.66 1.83 3.64
C ALA A 164 -1.00 2.11 2.17
N PHE A 165 -2.16 1.64 1.70
CA PHE A 165 -2.66 1.94 0.36
C PHE A 165 -2.84 3.45 0.15
N LEU A 166 -3.51 4.14 1.08
CA LEU A 166 -3.72 5.60 1.01
C LEU A 166 -2.41 6.38 1.03
N ALA A 167 -1.47 5.96 1.88
CA ALA A 167 -0.14 6.55 1.92
C ALA A 167 0.57 6.43 0.56
N GLY A 168 0.51 5.26 -0.08
CA GLY A 168 1.08 5.04 -1.41
C GLY A 168 0.38 5.85 -2.51
N ALA A 169 -0.95 5.80 -2.55
CA ALA A 169 -1.77 6.49 -3.55
C ALA A 169 -1.67 8.02 -3.42
N GLY A 170 -1.73 8.55 -2.20
CA GLY A 170 -1.52 9.97 -1.92
C GLY A 170 -0.13 10.45 -2.32
N ARG A 171 0.91 9.65 -2.04
CA ARG A 171 2.29 9.94 -2.49
C ARG A 171 2.37 9.97 -4.01
N PHE A 172 1.76 9.01 -4.69
CA PHE A 172 1.71 8.94 -6.15
C PHE A 172 1.01 10.16 -6.74
N LEU A 173 -0.18 10.51 -6.26
CA LEU A 173 -0.93 11.69 -6.71
C LEU A 173 -0.14 12.99 -6.48
N GLY A 174 0.48 13.14 -5.30
CA GLY A 174 1.34 14.29 -4.99
C GLY A 174 2.53 14.42 -5.94
N LEU A 175 3.15 13.30 -6.35
CA LEU A 175 4.20 13.29 -7.37
C LEU A 175 3.66 13.69 -8.74
N GLN A 176 2.50 13.18 -9.15
CA GLN A 176 1.89 13.51 -10.43
C GLN A 176 1.54 15.00 -10.52
N ILE A 177 0.95 15.58 -9.46
CA ILE A 177 0.64 17.00 -9.39
C ILE A 177 1.92 17.84 -9.44
N LYS A 178 2.95 17.47 -8.67
CA LYS A 178 4.25 18.16 -8.69
C LYS A 178 4.90 18.09 -10.07
N ARG A 179 4.87 16.92 -10.73
CA ARG A 179 5.39 16.73 -12.10
C ARG A 179 4.65 17.60 -13.10
N ARG A 180 3.31 17.67 -13.03
CA ARG A 180 2.52 18.56 -13.90
C ARG A 180 2.84 20.03 -13.71
N ARG A 181 3.06 20.48 -12.46
CA ARG A 181 3.47 21.87 -12.16
C ARG A 181 4.90 22.17 -12.59
N ALA A 182 5.78 21.16 -12.61
CA ALA A 182 7.17 21.32 -13.03
C ALA A 182 7.35 21.19 -14.55
N ALA A 183 6.47 20.46 -15.25
CA ALA A 183 6.52 20.26 -16.70
C ALA A 183 6.38 21.57 -17.51
N THR A 184 5.89 22.65 -16.88
CA THR A 184 5.85 23.99 -17.47
C THR A 184 7.16 24.78 -17.32
N ALA A 185 8.17 24.27 -16.60
CA ALA A 185 9.35 25.06 -16.24
C ALA A 185 10.68 24.63 -16.88
N ASP A 186 10.83 23.40 -17.37
CA ASP A 186 11.93 22.92 -18.23
C ASP A 186 11.71 21.42 -18.48
N ALA A 187 11.11 21.08 -19.62
CA ALA A 187 10.51 19.78 -19.84
C ALA A 187 11.54 18.72 -20.26
N GLY A 188 11.83 17.78 -19.36
CA GLY A 188 11.82 16.37 -19.75
C GLY A 188 12.92 15.49 -19.18
N LEU A 189 14.08 16.05 -18.82
CA LEU A 189 15.19 15.20 -18.41
C LEU A 189 15.20 14.97 -16.89
N PRO A 190 15.26 13.70 -16.43
CA PRO A 190 15.54 13.42 -15.04
C PRO A 190 16.85 14.12 -14.68
N ARG A 191 16.82 14.93 -13.62
CA ARG A 191 17.96 15.73 -13.16
C ARG A 191 19.15 14.79 -12.93
N ALA A 192 20.06 14.75 -13.90
CA ALA A 192 21.31 14.02 -13.77
C ALA A 192 22.04 14.66 -12.58
N VAL A 193 22.27 13.86 -11.54
CA VAL A 193 23.10 14.31 -10.42
C VAL A 193 24.53 14.11 -10.89
N ALA A 194 25.19 15.21 -11.26
CA ALA A 194 26.62 15.21 -11.54
C ALA A 194 27.35 14.98 -10.21
N ASP A 195 27.69 13.72 -9.93
CA ASP A 195 28.55 13.33 -8.82
C ASP A 195 30.00 13.36 -9.35
N GLY A 196 30.52 14.58 -9.52
CA GLY A 196 31.73 14.83 -10.32
C GLY A 196 31.46 14.60 -11.81
N ARG A 197 32.23 13.70 -12.44
CA ARG A 197 32.11 13.37 -13.87
C ARG A 197 31.13 12.23 -14.17
N LEU A 198 30.62 11.54 -13.15
CA LEU A 198 29.65 10.47 -13.32
C LEU A 198 28.24 11.07 -13.41
N LEU A 199 27.55 10.76 -14.51
CA LEU A 199 26.15 11.12 -14.67
C LEU A 199 25.29 9.99 -14.10
N ARG A 200 24.60 10.28 -12.98
CA ARG A 200 23.69 9.32 -12.34
C ARG A 200 22.24 9.70 -12.57
N MET A 201 21.46 8.72 -13.00
CA MET A 201 20.04 8.87 -13.25
C MET A 201 19.25 7.79 -12.49
N PRO A 202 18.52 8.15 -11.42
CA PRO A 202 17.78 7.19 -10.62
C PRO A 202 16.58 6.65 -11.41
N LEU A 203 16.58 5.33 -11.68
CA LEU A 203 15.55 4.68 -12.50
C LEU A 203 14.41 4.05 -11.70
N VAL A 204 14.58 3.81 -10.40
CA VAL A 204 13.54 3.16 -9.59
C VAL A 204 12.50 4.18 -9.09
N PRO A 205 11.20 3.99 -9.40
CA PRO A 205 10.14 4.91 -8.98
C PRO A 205 9.77 4.75 -7.50
N TYR A 206 10.11 3.60 -6.89
CA TYR A 206 9.71 3.30 -5.52
C TYR A 206 10.54 4.10 -4.52
N SER A 207 9.88 5.04 -3.85
CA SER A 207 10.47 5.68 -2.66
C SER A 207 10.58 4.67 -1.51
N PRO A 208 11.58 4.81 -0.61
CA PRO A 208 11.69 3.99 0.60
C PRO A 208 10.39 3.91 1.39
N PHE A 209 9.66 5.02 1.48
CA PHE A 209 8.36 5.11 2.12
C PHE A 209 7.31 4.16 1.52
N VAL A 210 7.21 4.10 0.18
CA VAL A 210 6.27 3.21 -0.51
C VAL A 210 6.63 1.75 -0.24
N ALA A 211 7.93 1.41 -0.23
CA ALA A 211 8.37 0.07 0.12
C ALA A 211 8.00 -0.30 1.57
N GLY A 212 8.15 0.64 2.50
CA GLY A 212 7.70 0.48 3.88
C GLY A 212 6.19 0.26 4.00
N ALA A 213 5.39 1.06 3.29
CA ALA A 213 3.94 0.92 3.25
C ALA A 213 3.51 -0.46 2.71
N ILE A 214 4.12 -0.93 1.61
CA ILE A 214 3.86 -2.26 1.05
C ILE A 214 4.23 -3.35 2.07
N GLY A 215 5.40 -3.23 2.71
CA GLY A 215 5.84 -4.17 3.74
C GLY A 215 4.86 -4.24 4.92
N ALA A 216 4.46 -3.10 5.46
CA ALA A 216 3.49 -3.00 6.55
C ALA A 216 2.13 -3.58 6.17
N GLY A 217 1.59 -3.15 5.01
CA GLY A 217 0.26 -3.55 4.55
C GLY A 217 0.17 -5.04 4.23
N GLY A 218 1.18 -5.60 3.55
CA GLY A 218 1.24 -7.03 3.23
C GLY A 218 1.30 -7.91 4.48
N VAL A 219 2.17 -7.57 5.43
CA VAL A 219 2.29 -8.32 6.70
C VAL A 219 1.03 -8.18 7.55
N ALA A 220 0.48 -6.98 7.66
CA ALA A 220 -0.75 -6.77 8.42
C ALA A 220 -1.93 -7.55 7.82
N PHE A 221 -2.07 -7.59 6.50
CA PHE A 221 -3.12 -8.36 5.82
C PHE A 221 -3.02 -9.86 6.13
N ILE A 222 -1.81 -10.43 6.01
CA ILE A 222 -1.56 -11.82 6.38
C ILE A 222 -1.87 -12.06 7.87
N GLY A 223 -1.47 -11.13 8.74
CA GLY A 223 -1.74 -11.18 10.17
C GLY A 223 -3.23 -11.19 10.50
N VAL A 224 -4.04 -10.37 9.83
CA VAL A 224 -5.50 -10.36 9.97
C VAL A 224 -6.08 -11.72 9.63
N VAL A 225 -5.70 -12.30 8.48
CA VAL A 225 -6.21 -13.62 8.04
C VAL A 225 -5.82 -14.70 9.06
N ALA A 226 -4.55 -14.75 9.46
CA ALA A 226 -4.06 -15.75 10.41
C ALA A 226 -4.77 -15.66 11.77
N ILE A 227 -4.93 -14.44 12.31
CA ILE A 227 -5.62 -14.21 13.58
C ILE A 227 -7.11 -14.54 13.47
N SER A 228 -7.76 -14.18 12.35
CA SER A 228 -9.19 -14.47 12.13
C SER A 228 -9.46 -15.97 12.12
N LEU A 229 -8.60 -16.74 11.43
CA LEU A 229 -8.72 -18.20 11.37
C LEU A 229 -8.42 -18.89 12.71
N GLY A 230 -7.44 -18.37 13.47
CA GLY A 230 -7.01 -18.99 14.73
C GLY A 230 -7.86 -18.60 15.95
N PHE A 231 -8.36 -17.37 16.01
CA PHE A 231 -8.99 -16.80 17.21
C PHE A 231 -10.35 -16.13 16.97
N GLY A 232 -10.77 -15.95 15.72
CA GLY A 232 -11.96 -15.18 15.36
C GLY A 232 -11.81 -13.69 15.71
N SER A 233 -12.94 -13.03 15.98
CA SER A 233 -12.99 -11.57 16.22
C SER A 233 -12.68 -11.13 17.66
N ARG A 234 -12.37 -12.05 18.57
CA ARG A 234 -11.89 -11.75 19.93
C ARG A 234 -10.53 -12.43 20.22
N PRO A 235 -9.45 -12.01 19.52
CA PRO A 235 -8.14 -12.58 19.76
C PRO A 235 -7.58 -12.20 21.13
N PRO A 236 -6.68 -13.01 21.70
CA PRO A 236 -5.93 -12.62 22.88
C PRO A 236 -5.08 -11.38 22.56
N LEU A 237 -4.89 -10.47 23.52
CA LEU A 237 -4.24 -9.16 23.31
C LEU A 237 -2.86 -9.26 22.63
N TRP A 238 -2.08 -10.27 22.98
CA TRP A 238 -0.71 -10.44 22.46
C TRP A 238 -0.67 -10.73 20.96
N ALA A 239 -1.69 -11.38 20.38
CA ALA A 239 -1.67 -11.81 18.98
C ALA A 239 -1.68 -10.62 17.99
N PRO A 240 -2.66 -9.70 18.04
CA PRO A 240 -2.64 -8.51 17.19
C PRO A 240 -1.49 -7.56 17.57
N ALA A 241 -1.07 -7.51 18.84
CA ALA A 241 0.10 -6.72 19.24
C ALA A 241 1.38 -7.21 18.55
N ALA A 242 1.61 -8.52 18.55
CA ALA A 242 2.74 -9.14 17.85
C ALA A 242 2.66 -8.90 16.34
N ALA A 243 1.48 -9.08 15.73
CA ALA A 243 1.30 -8.83 14.30
C ALA A 243 1.56 -7.36 13.92
N LEU A 244 1.11 -6.39 14.74
CA LEU A 244 1.41 -4.97 14.56
C LEU A 244 2.90 -4.68 14.66
N LEU A 245 3.58 -5.28 15.64
CA LEU A 245 5.04 -5.13 15.80
C LEU A 245 5.79 -5.70 14.59
N ILE A 246 5.42 -6.90 14.11
CA ILE A 246 6.02 -7.52 12.93
C ILE A 246 5.76 -6.66 11.68
N ALA A 247 4.55 -6.11 11.52
CA ALA A 247 4.24 -5.21 10.42
C ALA A 247 5.10 -3.93 10.46
N ALA A 248 5.31 -3.35 11.65
CA ALA A 248 6.19 -2.19 11.83
C ALA A 248 7.65 -2.52 11.51
N VAL A 249 8.17 -3.66 11.98
CA VAL A 249 9.53 -4.13 11.67
C VAL A 249 9.69 -4.35 10.16
N ALA A 250 8.72 -4.99 9.50
CA ALA A 250 8.74 -5.20 8.06
C ALA A 250 8.73 -3.87 7.29
N ALA A 251 7.98 -2.87 7.76
CA ALA A 251 7.97 -1.53 7.19
C ALA A 251 9.35 -0.86 7.25
N VAL A 252 9.98 -0.89 8.43
CA VAL A 252 11.32 -0.32 8.66
C VAL A 252 12.37 -1.05 7.84
N GLU A 253 12.35 -2.38 7.84
CA GLU A 253 13.32 -3.18 7.09
C GLU A 253 13.21 -2.97 5.58
N ALA A 254 12.00 -3.00 5.03
CA ALA A 254 11.75 -2.74 3.61
C ALA A 254 12.21 -1.33 3.22
N SER A 255 11.86 -0.32 4.04
CA SER A 255 12.28 1.07 3.83
C SER A 255 13.81 1.21 3.88
N ALA A 256 14.45 0.67 4.91
CA ALA A 256 15.90 0.74 5.09
C ALA A 256 16.65 -0.02 3.99
N ARG A 257 16.12 -1.16 3.53
CA ARG A 257 16.69 -1.93 2.40
C ARG A 257 16.66 -1.12 1.11
N VAL A 258 15.53 -0.50 0.79
CA VAL A 258 15.40 0.34 -0.42
C VAL A 258 16.24 1.62 -0.28
N ALA A 259 16.25 2.26 0.88
CA ALA A 259 17.06 3.44 1.15
C ALA A 259 18.56 3.15 1.01
N ARG A 260 19.06 2.05 1.59
CA ARG A 260 20.46 1.63 1.46
C ARG A 260 20.83 1.33 0.01
N ARG A 261 19.98 0.61 -0.72
CA ARG A 261 20.22 0.32 -2.14
C ARG A 261 20.21 1.58 -2.99
N ARG A 262 19.32 2.54 -2.69
CA ARG A 262 19.30 3.84 -3.36
C ARG A 262 20.54 4.68 -3.04
N ALA A 263 20.98 4.71 -1.79
CA ALA A 263 22.21 5.41 -1.39
C ALA A 263 23.46 4.81 -2.05
N ALA A 264 23.50 3.49 -2.23
CA ALA A 264 24.54 2.81 -3.00
C ALA A 264 24.42 3.00 -4.53
N GLY A 265 23.46 3.80 -4.99
CA GLY A 265 23.15 4.02 -6.40
C GLY A 265 22.76 2.74 -7.17
N ALA A 266 22.39 1.66 -6.48
CA ALA A 266 22.21 0.33 -7.07
C ALA A 266 21.11 0.28 -8.15
N TYR A 267 20.26 1.31 -8.15
CA TYR A 267 19.13 1.52 -9.03
C TYR A 267 19.34 2.68 -10.02
N ASP A 268 20.54 3.25 -10.04
CA ASP A 268 20.87 4.37 -10.91
C ASP A 268 21.46 3.83 -12.21
N LEU A 269 20.98 4.37 -13.32
CA LEU A 269 21.73 4.32 -14.56
C LEU A 269 22.94 5.24 -14.39
N VAL A 270 24.12 4.70 -14.66
CA VAL A 270 25.36 5.48 -14.58
C VAL A 270 25.94 5.56 -15.97
N VAL A 271 26.17 6.78 -16.45
CA VAL A 271 26.93 7.04 -17.67
C VAL A 271 28.26 7.63 -17.22
N ASP A 272 29.35 7.00 -17.64
CA ASP A 272 30.72 7.41 -17.37
C ASP A 272 31.37 7.82 -18.70
N PRO A 273 31.35 9.12 -19.06
CA PRO A 273 31.89 9.60 -20.33
C PRO A 273 33.41 9.39 -20.44
N ASP A 274 34.13 9.48 -19.32
CA ASP A 274 35.59 9.36 -19.31
C ASP A 274 36.05 7.94 -19.63
N ARG A 275 35.28 6.94 -19.20
CA ARG A 275 35.55 5.53 -19.48
C ARG A 275 34.79 4.98 -20.67
N GLU A 276 33.95 5.80 -21.30
CA GLU A 276 33.03 5.39 -22.36
C GLU A 276 32.20 4.16 -21.96
N LEU A 277 31.64 4.17 -20.73
CA LEU A 277 30.87 3.04 -20.18
C LEU A 277 29.48 3.50 -19.74
N ILE A 278 28.45 2.70 -20.08
CA ILE A 278 27.11 2.80 -19.52
C ILE A 278 26.85 1.61 -18.60
N ALA A 279 26.53 1.87 -17.33
CA ALA A 279 26.23 0.83 -16.36
C ALA A 279 24.73 0.75 -16.05
N LEU A 280 24.11 -0.36 -16.46
CA LEU A 280 22.70 -0.63 -16.22
C LEU A 280 22.43 -0.98 -14.74
N PRO A 281 21.28 -0.55 -14.17
CA PRO A 281 20.93 -0.82 -12.78
C PRO A 281 20.54 -2.29 -12.52
N LEU A 282 20.43 -2.63 -11.23
CA LEU A 282 19.88 -3.91 -10.72
C LEU A 282 18.35 -4.01 -10.89
N SER A 283 17.86 -3.78 -12.11
CA SER A 283 16.44 -3.90 -12.49
C SER A 283 16.22 -5.07 -13.45
N LEU A 284 14.95 -5.44 -13.68
CA LEU A 284 14.55 -6.41 -14.73
C LEU A 284 15.24 -7.79 -14.61
N GLY A 285 15.39 -8.29 -13.37
CA GLY A 285 16.01 -9.58 -13.10
C GLY A 285 17.55 -9.57 -13.02
N ARG A 286 18.21 -8.43 -13.31
CA ARG A 286 19.67 -8.30 -13.18
C ARG A 286 20.11 -8.34 -11.71
N ARG A 287 20.95 -9.31 -11.37
CA ARG A 287 21.56 -9.47 -10.02
C ARG A 287 22.85 -8.67 -9.83
N LYS A 288 23.50 -8.27 -10.93
CA LYS A 288 24.71 -7.43 -10.96
C LYS A 288 24.49 -6.28 -11.93
N ARG A 289 25.19 -5.16 -11.72
CA ARG A 289 25.21 -4.07 -12.69
C ARG A 289 25.91 -4.57 -13.95
N LEU A 290 25.37 -4.19 -15.11
CA LEU A 290 25.95 -4.54 -16.39
C LEU A 290 26.63 -3.29 -16.95
N ALA A 291 27.96 -3.28 -16.96
CA ALA A 291 28.74 -2.22 -17.58
C ALA A 291 28.95 -2.55 -19.07
N ILE A 292 28.55 -1.63 -19.94
CA ILE A 292 28.56 -1.79 -21.39
C ILE A 292 29.44 -0.67 -21.96
N PRO A 293 30.50 -1.00 -22.71
CA PRO A 293 31.25 -0.01 -23.47
C PRO A 293 30.37 0.71 -24.50
N PHE A 294 30.59 2.00 -24.73
CA PHE A 294 29.83 2.77 -25.71
C PHE A 294 29.91 2.14 -27.10
N ALA A 295 31.09 1.64 -27.49
CA ALA A 295 31.29 0.90 -28.75
C ALA A 295 30.46 -0.39 -28.85
N GLY A 296 30.03 -0.97 -27.72
CA GLY A 296 29.15 -2.14 -27.68
C GLY A 296 27.67 -1.79 -27.83
N VAL A 297 27.31 -0.51 -27.82
CA VAL A 297 25.93 -0.03 -27.99
C VAL A 297 25.67 0.26 -29.48
N GLN A 298 24.84 -0.57 -30.10
CA GLN A 298 24.43 -0.36 -31.49
C GLN A 298 23.46 0.80 -31.61
N ARG A 299 22.40 0.82 -30.80
CA ARG A 299 21.41 1.90 -30.78
C ARG A 299 20.71 1.97 -29.44
N VAL A 300 20.23 3.16 -29.07
CA VAL A 300 19.26 3.34 -27.99
C VAL A 300 17.89 3.64 -28.58
N GLY A 301 16.87 2.90 -28.13
CA GLY A 301 15.52 3.02 -28.67
C GLY A 301 14.45 2.64 -27.65
N ILE A 302 13.22 2.55 -28.14
CA ILE A 302 12.07 2.06 -27.37
C ILE A 302 11.83 0.63 -27.82
N ASP A 303 11.80 -0.29 -26.86
CA ASP A 303 11.32 -1.65 -27.04
C ASP A 303 9.83 -1.64 -26.71
N GLU A 304 9.00 -1.84 -27.73
CA GLU A 304 7.56 -2.01 -27.59
C GLU A 304 7.27 -3.50 -27.47
N LYS A 305 6.71 -3.90 -26.34
CA LYS A 305 6.23 -5.25 -26.12
C LYS A 305 4.73 -5.21 -26.00
N GLU A 306 4.05 -5.74 -27.00
CA GLU A 306 2.61 -5.96 -26.94
C GLU A 306 2.34 -7.21 -26.09
N ASP A 307 1.52 -7.04 -25.05
CA ASP A 307 1.00 -8.14 -24.25
C ASP A 307 -0.53 -8.10 -24.21
N SER A 308 -1.14 -9.13 -23.62
CA SER A 308 -2.60 -9.24 -23.53
C SER A 308 -3.27 -8.13 -22.70
N GLU A 309 -2.50 -7.34 -21.95
CA GLU A 309 -2.96 -6.21 -21.15
C GLU A 309 -2.66 -4.85 -21.83
N GLY A 310 -1.95 -4.85 -22.97
CA GLY A 310 -1.67 -3.70 -23.83
C GLY A 310 -0.20 -3.57 -24.26
N SER A 311 0.15 -2.47 -24.94
CA SER A 311 1.55 -2.18 -25.28
C SER A 311 2.32 -1.66 -24.06
N THR A 312 3.36 -2.39 -23.67
CA THR A 312 4.36 -1.94 -22.70
C THR A 312 5.55 -1.33 -23.45
N TYR A 313 5.87 -0.07 -23.15
CA TYR A 313 7.03 0.62 -23.69
C TYR A 313 8.16 0.67 -22.66
N ALA A 314 9.36 0.23 -23.04
CA ALA A 314 10.57 0.36 -22.25
C ALA A 314 11.68 1.02 -23.08
N ALA A 315 12.41 1.99 -22.50
CA ALA A 315 13.67 2.38 -23.12
C ALA A 315 14.63 1.18 -23.07
N ALA A 316 15.31 0.89 -24.18
CA ALA A 316 16.22 -0.23 -24.30
C ALA A 316 17.52 0.18 -24.97
N VAL A 317 18.60 -0.44 -24.52
CA VAL A 317 19.91 -0.41 -25.19
C VAL A 317 20.00 -1.66 -26.04
N PHE A 318 20.20 -1.48 -27.34
CA PHE A 318 20.45 -2.56 -28.28
C PHE A 318 21.96 -2.69 -28.45
N LEU A 319 22.48 -3.86 -28.13
CA LEU A 319 23.90 -4.19 -28.15
C LEU A 319 24.28 -4.80 -29.49
N THR A 320 25.53 -4.62 -29.89
CA THR A 320 26.12 -5.42 -30.98
C THR A 320 26.14 -6.89 -30.58
N GLU A 321 26.05 -7.81 -31.55
CA GLU A 321 26.08 -9.25 -31.28
C GLU A 321 27.35 -9.66 -30.51
N GLN A 322 28.49 -9.08 -30.88
CA GLN A 322 29.76 -9.30 -30.22
C GLN A 322 29.72 -8.84 -28.75
N ALA A 323 29.28 -7.61 -28.47
CA ALA A 323 29.20 -7.11 -27.10
C ALA A 323 28.21 -7.91 -26.25
N ALA A 324 27.09 -8.34 -26.83
CA ALA A 324 26.11 -9.19 -26.15
C ALA A 324 26.71 -10.56 -25.80
N ALA A 325 27.46 -11.17 -26.73
CA ALA A 325 28.16 -12.44 -26.52
C ALA A 325 29.25 -12.31 -25.44
N ASP A 326 30.10 -11.28 -25.50
CA ASP A 326 31.18 -11.02 -24.54
C ASP A 326 30.65 -10.84 -23.11
N LEU A 327 29.49 -10.17 -23.00
CA LEU A 327 28.82 -9.95 -21.72
C LEU A 327 27.95 -11.12 -21.27
N GLY A 328 27.71 -12.12 -22.13
CA GLY A 328 26.82 -13.25 -21.85
C GLY A 328 25.36 -12.84 -21.62
N VAL A 329 24.87 -11.85 -22.36
CA VAL A 329 23.51 -11.30 -22.22
C VAL A 329 22.77 -11.27 -23.57
N LYS A 330 21.46 -11.00 -23.53
CA LYS A 330 20.67 -10.82 -24.77
C LYS A 330 21.07 -9.51 -25.48
N PRO A 331 20.98 -9.43 -26.82
CA PRO A 331 21.26 -8.20 -27.56
C PRO A 331 20.41 -7.00 -27.12
N THR A 332 19.14 -7.22 -26.78
CA THR A 332 18.27 -6.15 -26.26
C THR A 332 18.30 -6.13 -24.75
N GLN A 333 18.73 -5.00 -24.18
CA GLN A 333 18.77 -4.75 -22.74
C GLN A 333 17.82 -3.61 -22.37
N ALA A 334 16.65 -3.94 -21.82
CA ALA A 334 15.72 -2.95 -21.31
C ALA A 334 16.32 -2.18 -20.10
N LEU A 335 16.15 -0.86 -20.08
CA LEU A 335 16.66 0.07 -19.07
C LEU A 335 15.67 0.27 -17.92
N THR A 336 14.39 0.45 -18.25
CA THR A 336 13.36 0.91 -17.29
C THR A 336 12.21 -0.07 -17.20
N VAL A 337 11.57 -0.11 -16.02
CA VAL A 337 10.33 -0.84 -15.78
C VAL A 337 9.17 0.16 -15.88
N HIS A 338 8.37 0.03 -16.94
CA HIS A 338 7.09 0.69 -17.21
C HIS A 338 7.07 2.23 -17.20
N PHE A 339 7.11 2.82 -18.41
CA PHE A 339 6.39 4.07 -18.63
C PHE A 339 4.91 3.72 -18.76
N GLY A 340 4.03 4.47 -18.08
CA GLY A 340 2.58 4.24 -18.20
C GLY A 340 2.12 4.32 -19.67
N PRO A 341 0.89 3.87 -19.99
CA PRO A 341 0.41 3.59 -21.36
C PRO A 341 0.28 4.80 -22.28
N SER A 342 0.80 5.97 -21.91
CA SER A 342 0.74 7.16 -22.77
C SER A 342 1.94 7.17 -23.73
N PRO A 343 1.71 7.10 -25.06
CA PRO A 343 2.76 7.11 -26.08
C PRO A 343 3.51 8.44 -26.20
N ARG A 344 3.18 9.45 -25.36
CA ARG A 344 3.85 10.76 -25.29
C ARG A 344 4.26 11.11 -23.87
N CYS A 345 4.86 10.15 -23.15
CA CYS A 345 5.51 10.49 -21.90
C CYS A 345 6.80 11.27 -22.23
N PRO A 346 6.92 12.59 -21.92
CA PRO A 346 8.09 13.39 -22.31
C PRO A 346 9.40 12.82 -21.76
N THR A 347 9.30 12.05 -20.68
CA THR A 347 10.41 11.32 -20.06
C THR A 347 10.88 10.09 -20.84
N ARG A 348 10.09 9.50 -21.74
CA ARG A 348 10.50 8.32 -22.53
C ARG A 348 11.40 8.75 -23.68
N ASP A 349 10.87 9.60 -24.55
CA ASP A 349 11.60 10.07 -25.73
C ASP A 349 12.74 11.00 -25.29
N GLY A 350 12.55 11.78 -24.23
CA GLY A 350 13.61 12.56 -23.60
C GLY A 350 14.74 11.69 -23.04
N LEU A 351 14.43 10.54 -22.43
CA LEU A 351 15.46 9.61 -21.96
C LEU A 351 16.26 9.00 -23.12
N VAL A 352 15.58 8.55 -24.17
CA VAL A 352 16.24 7.99 -25.35
C VAL A 352 17.11 9.05 -26.03
N ARG A 353 16.60 10.27 -26.22
CA ARG A 353 17.35 11.40 -26.77
C ARG A 353 18.58 11.72 -25.92
N TRP A 354 18.41 11.88 -24.61
CA TRP A 354 19.53 12.16 -23.71
C TRP A 354 20.58 11.06 -23.74
N LEU A 355 20.17 9.79 -23.78
CA LEU A 355 21.12 8.68 -23.90
C LEU A 355 21.87 8.71 -25.23
N ARG A 356 21.19 9.00 -26.35
CA ARG A 356 21.85 9.16 -27.66
C ARG A 356 22.86 10.31 -27.65
N GLU A 357 22.49 11.45 -27.08
CA GLU A 357 23.39 12.59 -26.89
C GLU A 357 24.64 12.21 -26.09
N GLN A 358 24.47 11.48 -24.97
CA GLN A 358 25.61 11.03 -24.15
C GLN A 358 26.49 9.99 -24.87
N LEU A 359 25.94 9.22 -25.80
CA LEU A 359 26.65 8.20 -26.57
C LEU A 359 27.22 8.74 -27.89
N GLY A 360 27.02 10.02 -28.22
CA GLY A 360 27.44 10.60 -29.49
C GLY A 360 26.71 10.05 -30.71
N GLN A 361 25.53 9.45 -30.54
CA GLN A 361 24.72 8.94 -31.66
C GLN A 361 23.93 10.10 -32.28
N ALA A 362 24.19 10.39 -33.56
CA ALA A 362 23.51 11.46 -34.29
C ALA A 362 22.00 11.19 -34.40
N GLU A 363 21.18 12.24 -34.39
CA GLU A 363 19.72 12.16 -34.39
C GLU A 363 19.11 11.58 -35.69
N GLY A 364 19.95 11.27 -36.71
CA GLY A 364 19.53 10.95 -38.08
C GLY A 364 19.43 9.48 -38.49
N ASP A 365 19.95 8.52 -37.72
CA ASP A 365 19.99 7.09 -38.13
C ASP A 365 18.76 6.29 -37.65
N ALA A 366 17.61 6.94 -37.50
CA ALA A 366 16.34 6.22 -37.34
C ALA A 366 15.95 5.63 -38.71
N ALA A 367 16.61 4.54 -39.10
CA ALA A 367 16.20 3.70 -40.22
C ALA A 367 14.71 3.33 -40.05
N GLU A 368 13.93 3.60 -41.10
CA GLU A 368 12.57 3.06 -41.31
C GLU A 368 12.53 1.54 -41.18
#